data_AF-A0A3M3WHF3-F1
#
_entry.id   AF-A0A3M3WHF3-F1
#
_cell.length_a   1.000
_cell.length_b   1.000
_cell.length_c   1.000
_cell.angle_alpha   90.00
_cell.angle_beta   90.00
_cell.angle_gamma   90.00
#
_symmetry.space_group_name_H-M   'P 1'
#
loop_
_entity.id
_entity.type
_entity.pdbx_description
1 polymer ?
#
loop_
_entity_poly.entity_id
_entity_poly.type
_entity_poly.pdbx_seq_one_letter_code
_entity_poly.pdbx_strand_id
1 'polypeptide(L)'
;MKSLPLLVGLGALTAASSVFAWDYVLLDTDKAAQNQQITSQQLGVKTDKPFTVTMRTLHGGRQEGVSIIDIDNGTMKLSVVPTRGMNVLQASVGDVRMGWDSPVKDVVNPAFIELNGRGGLGWLEGFNELVARCGYEWVGHPGMDNGELLTLHGRAANIPASKVTLQIDEKPPYAIRLKGELKEQAFKKVDFSVQTELVTEPGSTSFSLNDTLTNNGDYPKEYQALYHSNFSTPFLEQGARFEAPVKQVSPFNDKAKGDLGDWQTYRAPTPDYDETVYNIVPYGDAKGDTLTVLHNKAGSLGVSVGFNTKQLPVFSLWKNTDTKGQGYVTGLEPGTSFSYNRRFQRPLNLVPTIAPKEQRQFQISYSLLADKGAVDKALGQVKHIQDGRETEVRKEPLVDLTKEQ
;
A
#
# COMPACT_ATOMS: atom_id res chain seq x y z
N MET A 1 49.84 -19.54 -26.59
CA MET A 1 48.38 -19.33 -26.42
C MET A 1 48.10 -19.48 -24.93
N LYS A 2 47.76 -18.37 -24.25
CA LYS A 2 47.61 -18.30 -22.79
C LYS A 2 46.13 -18.38 -22.42
N SER A 3 45.83 -19.22 -21.44
CA SER A 3 44.54 -19.37 -20.76
C SER A 3 44.19 -18.12 -19.95
N LEU A 4 42.95 -17.64 -20.07
CA LEU A 4 42.40 -16.54 -19.27
C LEU A 4 41.38 -17.11 -18.27
N PRO A 5 41.51 -16.88 -16.96
CA PRO A 5 40.49 -17.30 -15.99
C PRO A 5 39.39 -16.23 -15.91
N LEU A 6 38.15 -16.69 -15.93
CA LEU A 6 36.95 -15.87 -15.74
C LEU A 6 36.82 -15.55 -14.24
N LEU A 7 37.05 -14.29 -13.86
CA LEU A 7 36.76 -13.80 -12.52
C LEU A 7 35.26 -13.49 -12.40
N VAL A 8 34.53 -14.33 -11.66
CA VAL A 8 33.16 -14.04 -11.22
C VAL A 8 33.27 -13.09 -10.02
N GLY A 9 32.98 -11.81 -10.24
CA GLY A 9 32.85 -10.84 -9.16
C GLY A 9 31.53 -11.01 -8.44
N LEU A 10 31.55 -11.56 -7.22
CA LEU A 10 30.45 -11.42 -6.27
C LEU A 10 30.43 -9.96 -5.78
N GLY A 11 29.49 -9.17 -6.27
CA GLY A 11 29.17 -7.86 -5.70
C GLY A 11 28.40 -8.06 -4.40
N ALA A 12 29.10 -7.95 -3.26
CA ALA A 12 28.45 -7.84 -1.96
C ALA A 12 27.82 -6.45 -1.84
N LEU A 13 26.49 -6.38 -1.88
CA LEU A 13 25.73 -5.21 -1.43
C LEU A 13 25.88 -5.14 0.09
N THR A 14 26.81 -4.33 0.57
CA THR A 14 26.89 -3.98 1.99
C THR A 14 25.69 -3.12 2.33
N ALA A 15 24.71 -3.68 3.03
CA ALA A 15 23.69 -2.89 3.72
C ALA A 15 24.43 -2.01 4.74
N ALA A 16 24.41 -0.70 4.54
CA ALA A 16 24.90 0.24 5.53
C ALA A 16 24.03 0.07 6.78
N SER A 17 24.59 -0.49 7.84
CA SER A 17 23.95 -0.56 9.15
C SER A 17 23.90 0.84 9.73
N SER A 18 22.76 1.51 9.58
CA SER A 18 22.44 2.68 10.39
C SER A 18 22.43 2.26 11.86
N VAL A 19 23.29 2.86 12.68
CA VAL A 19 23.23 2.69 14.13
C VAL A 19 22.05 3.52 14.64
N PHE A 20 21.04 2.86 15.17
CA PHE A 20 19.89 3.51 15.81
C PHE A 20 20.28 3.93 17.22
N ALA A 21 19.99 5.18 17.60
CA ALA A 21 20.23 5.62 18.97
C ALA A 21 19.14 5.13 19.93
N TRP A 22 17.91 4.96 19.41
CA TRP A 22 16.77 4.53 20.21
C TRP A 22 16.01 3.42 19.50
N ASP A 23 15.77 2.31 20.22
CA ASP A 23 14.99 1.16 19.77
C ASP A 23 14.02 0.74 20.89
N TYR A 24 12.72 0.92 20.64
CA TYR A 24 11.65 0.63 21.59
C TYR A 24 10.80 -0.52 21.09
N VAL A 25 10.66 -1.57 21.89
CA VAL A 25 9.57 -2.54 21.68
C VAL A 25 8.27 -1.95 22.22
N LEU A 26 7.32 -1.63 21.33
CA LEU A 26 6.03 -1.06 21.69
C LEU A 26 5.02 -2.15 22.06
N LEU A 27 5.06 -3.29 21.36
CA LEU A 27 4.36 -4.52 21.70
C LEU A 27 5.16 -5.73 21.19
N ASP A 28 5.06 -6.86 21.87
CA ASP A 28 5.45 -8.18 21.37
C ASP A 28 4.64 -9.28 22.08
N THR A 29 5.02 -10.55 21.90
CA THR A 29 4.34 -11.69 22.52
C THR A 29 4.38 -11.69 24.05
N ASP A 30 5.36 -11.04 24.65
CA ASP A 30 5.56 -10.98 26.10
C ASP A 30 5.23 -9.59 26.68
N LYS A 31 5.05 -8.58 25.81
CA LYS A 31 4.74 -7.20 26.13
C LYS A 31 3.45 -6.76 25.43
N ALA A 32 2.36 -6.70 26.21
CA ALA A 32 1.10 -6.15 25.73
C ALA A 32 1.23 -4.68 25.29
N ALA A 33 0.38 -4.29 24.33
CA ALA A 33 0.17 -2.90 23.97
C ALA A 33 -0.17 -2.06 25.20
N GLN A 34 0.52 -0.92 25.37
CA GLN A 34 0.27 0.02 26.46
C GLN A 34 0.14 1.43 25.90
N ASN A 35 -0.77 2.20 26.51
CA ASN A 35 -0.88 3.63 26.25
C ASN A 35 0.43 4.30 26.68
N GLN A 36 1.17 4.83 25.72
CA GLN A 36 2.47 5.47 25.97
C GLN A 36 2.75 6.53 24.91
N GLN A 37 3.58 7.49 25.27
CA GLN A 37 4.01 8.57 24.39
C GLN A 37 5.52 8.73 24.46
N ILE A 38 6.16 8.82 23.29
CA ILE A 38 7.59 9.05 23.12
C ILE A 38 7.73 10.36 22.35
N THR A 39 8.50 11.30 22.89
CA THR A 39 8.72 12.62 22.29
C THR A 39 10.19 12.83 21.97
N SER A 40 10.46 13.56 20.88
CA SER A 40 11.82 14.03 20.55
C SER A 40 12.56 14.70 21.72
N GLN A 41 11.84 15.44 22.58
CA GLN A 41 12.39 16.07 23.77
C GLN A 41 12.88 15.04 24.81
N GLN A 42 12.10 14.00 25.12
CA GLN A 42 12.50 12.93 26.04
C GLN A 42 13.73 12.17 25.52
N LEU A 43 13.86 12.05 24.20
CA LEU A 43 14.99 11.41 23.55
C LEU A 43 16.24 12.32 23.52
N GLY A 44 16.11 13.63 23.76
CA GLY A 44 17.20 14.59 23.57
C GLY A 44 17.55 14.83 22.10
N VAL A 45 16.63 14.53 21.17
CA VAL A 45 16.82 14.78 19.74
C VAL A 45 16.79 16.29 19.48
N LYS A 46 17.79 16.79 18.76
CA LYS A 46 17.91 18.20 18.39
C LYS A 46 17.36 18.42 16.98
N THR A 47 16.08 18.77 16.89
CA THR A 47 15.38 19.05 15.63
C THR A 47 14.56 20.33 15.75
N ASP A 48 14.48 21.11 14.67
CA ASP A 48 13.59 22.28 14.58
C ASP A 48 12.11 21.88 14.41
N LYS A 49 11.87 20.58 14.17
CA LYS A 49 10.54 19.98 14.02
C LYS A 49 10.37 18.89 15.08
N PRO A 50 9.97 19.24 16.31
CA PRO A 50 9.73 18.27 17.36
C PRO A 50 8.70 17.24 16.90
N PHE A 51 8.99 15.96 17.15
CA PHE A 51 8.07 14.87 16.85
C PHE A 51 7.59 14.16 18.11
N THR A 52 6.47 13.45 17.96
CA THR A 52 5.84 12.61 18.98
C THR A 52 5.32 11.32 18.35
N VAL A 53 5.50 10.20 19.05
CA VAL A 53 4.88 8.91 18.73
C VAL A 53 4.03 8.47 19.91
N THR A 54 2.73 8.25 19.69
CA THR A 54 1.78 7.87 20.75
C THR A 54 1.11 6.55 20.39
N MET A 55 1.22 5.55 21.26
CA MET A 55 0.45 4.31 21.16
C MET A 55 -0.77 4.40 22.06
N ARG A 56 -1.94 3.98 21.56
CA ARG A 56 -3.23 4.02 22.27
C ARG A 56 -4.04 2.76 21.98
N THR A 57 -4.85 2.34 22.94
CA THR A 57 -5.91 1.34 22.73
C THR A 57 -7.26 2.02 22.52
N LEU A 58 -7.99 1.59 21.49
CA LEU A 58 -9.34 2.05 21.17
C LEU A 58 -10.38 1.20 21.89
N HIS A 59 -11.54 1.81 22.14
CA HIS A 59 -12.64 1.22 22.92
C HIS A 59 -14.01 1.52 22.29
N GLY A 60 -15.00 0.70 22.64
CA GLY A 60 -16.39 0.79 22.19
C GLY A 60 -16.64 0.11 20.85
N GLY A 61 -17.85 -0.43 20.64
CA GLY A 61 -18.27 -1.00 19.36
C GLY A 61 -17.36 -2.13 18.87
N ARG A 62 -17.13 -2.19 17.55
CA ARG A 62 -16.28 -3.22 16.92
C ARG A 62 -14.79 -2.84 16.93
N GLN A 63 -14.41 -1.68 17.45
CA GLN A 63 -13.00 -1.28 17.59
C GLN A 63 -12.38 -1.62 18.96
N GLU A 64 -13.15 -2.27 19.85
CA GLU A 64 -12.67 -2.63 21.19
C GLU A 64 -11.34 -3.41 21.13
N GLY A 65 -10.36 -2.95 21.90
CA GLY A 65 -9.04 -3.58 22.03
C GLY A 65 -8.07 -3.31 20.86
N VAL A 66 -8.45 -2.48 19.89
CA VAL A 66 -7.57 -2.14 18.76
C VAL A 66 -6.46 -1.22 19.21
N SER A 67 -5.21 -1.59 18.90
CA SER A 67 -4.05 -0.73 19.09
C SER A 67 -3.86 0.18 17.88
N ILE A 68 -3.62 1.47 18.13
CA ILE A 68 -3.28 2.48 17.14
C ILE A 68 -2.01 3.21 17.57
N ILE A 69 -1.17 3.58 16.61
CA ILE A 69 0.05 4.35 16.81
C ILE A 69 -0.05 5.60 15.96
N ASP A 70 -0.06 6.77 16.61
CA ASP A 70 0.04 8.04 15.92
C ASP A 70 1.48 8.53 15.91
N ILE A 71 1.93 9.00 14.75
CA ILE A 71 3.22 9.66 14.57
C ILE A 71 2.91 11.09 14.13
N ASP A 72 3.28 12.07 14.94
CA ASP A 72 3.36 13.47 14.55
C ASP A 72 4.84 13.80 14.35
N ASN A 73 5.28 13.97 13.10
CA ASN A 73 6.67 14.29 12.79
C ASN A 73 6.97 15.81 12.90
N GLY A 74 6.03 16.60 13.42
CA GLY A 74 6.11 18.06 13.49
C GLY A 74 5.61 18.77 12.22
N THR A 75 5.16 18.03 11.20
CA THR A 75 4.56 18.57 9.97
C THR A 75 3.45 17.65 9.45
N MET A 76 3.75 16.36 9.29
CA MET A 76 2.79 15.31 8.98
C MET A 76 2.38 14.55 10.25
N LYS A 77 1.08 14.26 10.34
CA LYS A 77 0.49 13.32 11.30
C LYS A 77 0.08 12.05 10.58
N LEU A 78 0.43 10.89 11.12
CA LEU A 78 0.09 9.56 10.59
C LEU A 78 -0.57 8.74 11.69
N SER A 79 -1.52 7.89 11.33
CA SER A 79 -2.05 6.85 12.24
C SER A 79 -1.86 5.48 11.61
N VAL A 80 -1.22 4.57 12.34
CA VAL A 80 -0.92 3.19 11.93
C VAL A 80 -1.63 2.23 12.89
N VAL A 81 -2.17 1.13 12.36
CA VAL A 81 -2.98 0.20 13.15
C VAL A 81 -2.30 -1.17 13.27
N PRO A 82 -1.49 -1.41 14.32
CA PRO A 82 -0.88 -2.72 14.55
C PRO A 82 -1.85 -3.90 14.58
N THR A 83 -3.05 -3.70 15.11
CA THR A 83 -4.08 -4.75 15.15
C THR A 83 -4.62 -5.11 13.76
N ARG A 84 -4.43 -4.24 12.75
CA ARG A 84 -4.90 -4.42 11.37
C ARG A 84 -3.73 -4.37 10.39
N GLY A 85 -2.81 -5.32 10.50
CA GLY A 85 -1.75 -5.50 9.49
C GLY A 85 -0.74 -4.37 9.36
N MET A 86 -0.59 -3.53 10.41
CA MET A 86 0.19 -2.30 10.35
C MET A 86 -0.30 -1.33 9.25
N ASN A 87 -1.57 -1.43 8.86
CA ASN A 87 -2.17 -0.55 7.85
C ASN A 87 -2.06 0.92 8.27
N VAL A 88 -1.94 1.81 7.29
CA VAL A 88 -1.97 3.25 7.53
C VAL A 88 -3.43 3.68 7.46
N LEU A 89 -4.00 4.07 8.59
CA LEU A 89 -5.40 4.51 8.66
C LEU A 89 -5.59 5.85 7.93
N GLN A 90 -4.69 6.80 8.18
CA GLN A 90 -4.72 8.13 7.58
C GLN A 90 -3.38 8.83 7.75
N ALA A 91 -3.20 9.88 6.95
CA ALA A 91 -2.14 10.87 7.17
C ALA A 91 -2.68 12.28 6.93
N SER A 92 -2.07 13.31 7.51
CA SER A 92 -2.42 14.71 7.23
C SER A 92 -1.24 15.65 7.37
N VAL A 93 -1.26 16.74 6.61
CA VAL A 93 -0.35 17.89 6.76
C VAL A 93 -1.20 19.14 6.84
N GLY A 94 -1.15 19.85 7.96
CA GLY A 94 -2.13 20.89 8.26
C GLY A 94 -3.56 20.34 8.16
N ASP A 95 -4.40 21.01 7.37
CA ASP A 95 -5.80 20.62 7.15
C ASP A 95 -6.00 19.64 5.99
N VAL A 96 -4.93 19.26 5.28
CA VAL A 96 -5.02 18.35 4.14
C VAL A 96 -4.84 16.91 4.62
N ARG A 97 -5.92 16.13 4.58
CA ARG A 97 -5.95 14.70 4.92
C ARG A 97 -5.76 13.82 3.69
N MET A 98 -4.81 12.91 3.76
CA MET A 98 -4.71 11.71 2.93
C MET A 98 -5.53 10.59 3.57
N GLY A 99 -6.55 10.14 2.85
CA GLY A 99 -7.49 9.11 3.26
C GLY A 99 -8.84 9.34 2.60
N TRP A 100 -9.87 8.71 3.17
CA TRP A 100 -11.23 8.80 2.66
C TRP A 100 -12.24 8.58 3.79
N ASP A 101 -13.52 8.83 3.49
CA ASP A 101 -14.62 8.69 4.44
C ASP A 101 -15.44 7.44 4.13
N SER A 102 -14.97 6.30 4.62
CA SER A 102 -15.69 5.03 4.54
C SER A 102 -16.99 5.07 5.36
N PRO A 103 -18.05 4.34 4.97
CA PRO A 103 -19.19 4.08 5.85
C PRO A 103 -18.80 3.30 7.13
N VAL A 104 -17.71 2.53 7.10
CA VAL A 104 -17.16 1.84 8.29
C VAL A 104 -16.40 2.85 9.15
N LYS A 105 -17.04 3.31 10.25
CA LYS A 105 -16.48 4.34 11.13
C LYS A 105 -15.51 3.81 12.18
N ASP A 106 -15.71 2.58 12.63
CA ASP A 106 -14.85 1.93 13.60
C ASP A 106 -13.54 1.47 12.93
N VAL A 107 -12.42 1.54 13.65
CA VAL A 107 -11.22 0.76 13.27
C VAL A 107 -11.44 -0.67 13.73
N VAL A 108 -12.09 -1.49 12.91
CA VAL A 108 -12.65 -2.77 13.37
C VAL A 108 -11.57 -3.77 13.78
N ASN A 109 -11.67 -4.33 14.99
CA ASN A 109 -10.82 -5.42 15.44
C ASN A 109 -11.07 -6.67 14.57
N PRO A 110 -10.04 -7.32 14.01
CA PRO A 110 -10.21 -8.55 13.24
C PRO A 110 -10.98 -9.66 13.96
N ALA A 111 -10.98 -9.68 15.30
CA ALA A 111 -11.80 -10.60 16.09
C ALA A 111 -13.31 -10.48 15.81
N PHE A 112 -13.76 -9.35 15.28
CA PHE A 112 -15.16 -9.12 14.90
C PHE A 112 -15.38 -9.20 13.38
N ILE A 113 -14.40 -9.63 12.58
CA ILE A 113 -14.53 -9.76 11.12
C ILE A 113 -14.56 -11.23 10.73
N GLU A 114 -15.64 -11.65 10.09
CA GLU A 114 -15.72 -12.94 9.43
C GLU A 114 -15.33 -12.79 7.96
N LEU A 115 -14.05 -13.02 7.60
CA LEU A 115 -13.57 -12.81 6.22
C LEU A 115 -14.35 -13.64 5.17
N ASN A 116 -14.82 -14.83 5.53
CA ASN A 116 -15.63 -15.69 4.67
C ASN A 116 -17.08 -15.20 4.51
N GLY A 117 -17.53 -14.30 5.38
CA GLY A 117 -18.87 -13.72 5.33
C GLY A 117 -19.14 -13.06 3.98
N ARG A 118 -20.43 -12.96 3.61
CA ARG A 118 -20.87 -12.35 2.33
C ARG A 118 -20.21 -12.98 1.09
N GLY A 119 -19.95 -14.29 1.13
CA GLY A 119 -19.30 -15.00 0.02
C GLY A 119 -17.82 -14.65 -0.16
N GLY A 120 -17.10 -14.42 0.95
CA GLY A 120 -15.70 -14.00 0.94
C GLY A 120 -15.47 -12.49 0.91
N LEU A 121 -16.53 -11.67 1.02
CA LEU A 121 -16.46 -10.21 1.05
C LEU A 121 -16.43 -9.62 2.46
N GLY A 122 -16.26 -10.43 3.51
CA GLY A 122 -16.24 -9.96 4.90
C GLY A 122 -15.17 -8.91 5.21
N TRP A 123 -14.10 -8.85 4.40
CA TRP A 123 -13.08 -7.81 4.46
C TRP A 123 -13.66 -6.38 4.37
N LEU A 124 -14.73 -6.18 3.59
CA LEU A 124 -15.40 -4.89 3.43
C LEU A 124 -15.98 -4.33 4.74
N GLU A 125 -16.21 -5.17 5.74
CA GLU A 125 -16.75 -4.73 7.04
C GLU A 125 -15.72 -3.98 7.90
N GLY A 126 -14.43 -4.00 7.53
CA GLY A 126 -13.36 -3.29 8.23
C GLY A 126 -12.63 -2.26 7.38
N PHE A 127 -13.03 -2.04 6.13
CA PHE A 127 -12.26 -1.24 5.18
C PHE A 127 -12.48 0.27 5.36
N ASN A 128 -11.46 0.97 5.83
CA ASN A 128 -11.47 2.44 5.96
C ASN A 128 -10.08 3.08 5.94
N GLU A 129 -9.05 2.30 5.60
CA GLU A 129 -7.65 2.73 5.69
C GLU A 129 -7.20 3.55 4.47
N LEU A 130 -6.29 4.49 4.70
CA LEU A 130 -5.51 5.15 3.65
C LEU A 130 -4.64 4.14 2.89
N VAL A 131 -3.92 3.25 3.58
CA VAL A 131 -3.18 2.17 2.92
C VAL A 131 -3.50 0.85 3.61
N ALA A 132 -4.13 -0.06 2.87
CA ALA A 132 -4.30 -1.45 3.29
C ALA A 132 -3.31 -2.36 2.56
N ARG A 133 -2.61 -3.22 3.31
CA ARG A 133 -1.82 -4.31 2.73
C ARG A 133 -2.75 -5.45 2.33
N CYS A 134 -2.90 -5.66 1.04
CA CYS A 134 -3.59 -6.81 0.48
C CYS A 134 -2.55 -7.89 0.13
N GLY A 135 -2.73 -9.11 0.64
CA GLY A 135 -1.72 -10.16 0.56
C GLY A 135 -1.64 -11.05 1.82
N TYR A 136 -0.60 -11.89 1.96
CA TYR A 136 0.44 -12.15 0.96
C TYR A 136 0.29 -13.53 0.28
N GLU A 137 -0.44 -14.47 0.89
CA GLU A 137 -0.74 -15.77 0.27
C GLU A 137 -1.61 -15.63 -0.99
N TRP A 138 -2.50 -14.64 -1.03
CA TRP A 138 -3.26 -14.25 -2.24
C TRP A 138 -3.75 -12.80 -2.17
N VAL A 139 -4.15 -12.27 -3.34
CA VAL A 139 -4.76 -10.95 -3.52
C VAL A 139 -5.96 -11.04 -4.47
N GLY A 140 -6.89 -10.10 -4.35
CA GLY A 140 -7.94 -9.82 -5.33
C GLY A 140 -9.34 -10.21 -4.88
N HIS A 141 -10.28 -10.20 -5.82
CA HIS A 141 -11.69 -10.54 -5.59
C HIS A 141 -11.84 -11.96 -5.03
N PRO A 142 -12.84 -12.18 -4.16
CA PRO A 142 -13.09 -13.50 -3.60
C PRO A 142 -13.54 -14.46 -4.70
N GLY A 143 -13.37 -15.75 -4.45
CA GLY A 143 -13.79 -16.78 -5.36
C GLY A 143 -13.01 -18.08 -5.17
N MET A 144 -13.53 -19.14 -5.78
CA MET A 144 -12.90 -20.46 -5.74
C MET A 144 -11.59 -20.46 -6.51
N ASP A 145 -10.54 -20.97 -5.90
CA ASP A 145 -9.25 -21.26 -6.53
C ASP A 145 -8.79 -22.65 -6.07
N ASN A 146 -8.61 -23.59 -7.01
CA ASN A 146 -8.21 -24.97 -6.73
C ASN A 146 -9.04 -25.66 -5.61
N GLY A 147 -10.35 -25.41 -5.58
CA GLY A 147 -11.26 -26.00 -4.60
C GLY A 147 -11.29 -25.33 -3.22
N GLU A 148 -10.59 -24.20 -3.06
CA GLU A 148 -10.61 -23.38 -1.84
C GLU A 148 -11.26 -22.02 -2.12
N LEU A 149 -12.15 -21.55 -1.24
CA LEU A 149 -12.65 -20.19 -1.30
C LEU A 149 -11.57 -19.22 -0.80
N LEU A 150 -11.04 -18.40 -1.70
CA LEU A 150 -10.19 -17.29 -1.35
C LEU A 150 -11.05 -16.07 -1.02
N THR A 151 -10.79 -15.41 0.11
CA THR A 151 -11.51 -14.20 0.53
C THR A 151 -10.93 -12.96 -0.14
N LEU A 152 -11.67 -11.86 -0.12
CA LEU A 152 -11.25 -10.58 -0.68
C LEU A 152 -9.91 -10.12 -0.08
N HIS A 153 -8.95 -9.83 -0.95
CA HIS A 153 -7.67 -9.17 -0.63
C HIS A 153 -6.71 -9.88 0.35
N GLY A 154 -6.90 -11.17 0.61
CA GLY A 154 -6.00 -11.93 1.48
C GLY A 154 -6.23 -11.66 2.97
N ARG A 155 -5.18 -11.81 3.77
CA ARG A 155 -5.28 -11.79 5.24
C ARG A 155 -4.48 -10.68 5.91
N ALA A 156 -3.43 -10.15 5.29
CA ALA A 156 -2.47 -9.24 5.91
C ALA A 156 -3.14 -8.06 6.67
N ALA A 157 -4.08 -7.36 6.04
CA ALA A 157 -4.85 -6.27 6.66
C ALA A 157 -5.62 -6.65 7.94
N ASN A 158 -5.86 -7.94 8.19
CA ASN A 158 -6.58 -8.45 9.35
C ASN A 158 -5.72 -9.39 10.21
N ILE A 159 -4.39 -9.37 10.05
CA ILE A 159 -3.44 -10.04 10.94
C ILE A 159 -2.90 -9.01 11.94
N PRO A 160 -3.13 -9.19 13.25
CA PRO A 160 -2.47 -8.38 14.26
C PRO A 160 -0.95 -8.59 14.23
N ALA A 161 -0.18 -7.51 14.36
CA ALA A 161 1.28 -7.59 14.44
C ALA A 161 1.70 -8.39 15.69
N SER A 162 2.64 -9.33 15.51
CA SER A 162 3.24 -10.13 16.59
C SER A 162 4.30 -9.38 17.38
N LYS A 163 4.92 -8.37 16.74
CA LYS A 163 5.91 -7.48 17.34
C LYS A 163 5.83 -6.12 16.66
N VAL A 164 5.95 -5.04 17.42
CA VAL A 164 6.09 -3.68 16.90
C VAL A 164 7.25 -2.98 17.58
N THR A 165 8.15 -2.42 16.79
CA THR A 165 9.26 -1.62 17.30
C THR A 165 9.28 -0.23 16.69
N LEU A 166 9.71 0.74 17.49
CA LEU A 166 9.99 2.10 17.06
C LEU A 166 11.50 2.34 17.14
N GLN A 167 12.10 2.66 16.00
CA GLN A 167 13.51 2.99 15.89
C GLN A 167 13.68 4.43 15.42
N ILE A 168 14.58 5.18 16.05
CA ILE A 168 14.94 6.54 15.67
C ILE A 168 16.42 6.58 15.34
N ASP A 169 16.77 7.05 14.14
CA ASP A 169 18.17 7.20 13.72
C ASP A 169 18.90 8.21 14.63
N GLU A 170 20.17 7.94 14.98
CA GLU A 170 20.95 8.79 15.91
C GLU A 170 21.29 10.18 15.34
N LYS A 171 21.38 10.29 14.02
CA LYS A 171 21.88 11.47 13.33
C LYS A 171 20.77 12.10 12.49
N PRO A 172 20.82 13.43 12.25
CA PRO A 172 19.96 14.08 11.29
C PRO A 172 19.95 13.31 9.95
N PRO A 173 18.78 13.12 9.31
CA PRO A 173 17.50 13.76 9.62
C PRO A 173 16.69 13.09 10.76
N TYR A 174 17.24 12.14 11.52
CA TYR A 174 16.55 11.43 12.61
C TYR A 174 15.31 10.66 12.14
N ALA A 175 15.48 9.83 11.09
CA ALA A 175 14.38 9.05 10.54
C ALA A 175 13.65 8.26 11.64
N ILE A 176 12.32 8.36 11.62
CA ILE A 176 11.38 7.69 12.50
C ILE A 176 10.91 6.43 11.78
N ARG A 177 11.28 5.26 12.29
CA ARG A 177 10.98 3.95 11.69
C ARG A 177 10.06 3.16 12.60
N LEU A 178 8.84 2.92 12.16
CA LEU A 178 7.89 2.05 12.83
C LEU A 178 7.86 0.70 12.11
N LYS A 179 8.34 -0.34 12.79
CA LYS A 179 8.41 -1.70 12.26
C LYS A 179 7.36 -2.59 12.90
N GLY A 180 6.79 -3.49 12.11
CA GLY A 180 5.85 -4.49 12.61
C GLY A 180 6.05 -5.83 11.95
N GLU A 181 5.99 -6.91 12.72
CA GLU A 181 6.04 -8.28 12.21
C GLU A 181 4.63 -8.85 12.06
N LEU A 182 4.24 -9.22 10.85
CA LEU A 182 3.03 -10.00 10.59
C LEU A 182 3.42 -11.46 10.32
N LYS A 183 2.58 -12.39 10.77
CA LYS A 183 2.77 -13.84 10.55
C LYS A 183 1.54 -14.42 9.86
N GLU A 184 1.71 -14.79 8.59
CA GLU A 184 0.70 -15.52 7.82
C GLU A 184 1.12 -16.98 7.76
N GLN A 185 0.64 -17.76 8.74
CA GLN A 185 1.11 -19.12 9.00
C GLN A 185 -0.08 -20.08 9.08
N ALA A 186 0.02 -21.18 8.36
CA ALA A 186 -0.94 -22.27 8.40
C ALA A 186 -0.23 -23.60 8.16
N PHE A 187 -0.36 -24.54 9.10
CA PHE A 187 0.29 -25.86 9.01
C PHE A 187 -0.09 -26.58 7.70
N LYS A 188 0.91 -27.10 6.99
CA LYS A 188 0.82 -27.70 5.64
C LYS A 188 0.45 -26.73 4.50
N LYS A 189 0.27 -25.43 4.78
CA LYS A 189 -0.04 -24.39 3.79
C LYS A 189 1.16 -23.46 3.62
N VAL A 190 1.22 -22.35 4.36
CA VAL A 190 2.26 -21.32 4.27
C VAL A 190 2.92 -21.04 5.61
N ASP A 191 4.16 -20.54 5.56
CA ASP A 191 4.88 -19.99 6.69
C ASP A 191 5.56 -18.69 6.25
N PHE A 192 4.76 -17.64 6.14
CA PHE A 192 5.21 -16.31 5.73
C PHE A 192 5.37 -15.39 6.94
N SER A 193 6.51 -14.70 6.98
CA SER A 193 6.68 -13.53 7.84
C SER A 193 6.79 -12.28 6.96
N VAL A 194 6.15 -11.21 7.41
CA VAL A 194 6.20 -9.91 6.74
C VAL A 194 6.75 -8.91 7.75
N GLN A 195 7.98 -8.45 7.51
CA GLN A 195 8.55 -7.34 8.23
C GLN A 195 8.10 -6.06 7.55
N THR A 196 7.12 -5.40 8.16
CA THR A 196 6.65 -4.09 7.70
C THR A 196 7.55 -3.00 8.26
N GLU A 197 7.77 -1.94 7.49
CA GLU A 197 8.49 -0.75 7.96
C GLU A 197 7.82 0.49 7.38
N LEU A 198 7.29 1.35 8.24
CA LEU A 198 6.95 2.73 7.87
C LEU A 198 8.09 3.66 8.27
N VAL A 199 8.49 4.54 7.35
CA VAL A 199 9.53 5.54 7.59
C VAL A 199 9.00 6.94 7.30
N THR A 200 9.25 7.88 8.21
CA THR A 200 9.10 9.32 7.97
C THR A 200 10.23 10.06 8.66
N GLU A 201 10.39 11.35 8.38
CA GLU A 201 11.41 12.20 8.97
C GLU A 201 10.75 13.42 9.61
N PRO A 202 11.30 13.95 10.71
CA PRO A 202 10.88 15.22 11.28
C PRO A 202 10.74 16.33 10.23
N GLY A 203 9.57 16.94 10.14
CA GLY A 203 9.29 18.01 9.17
C GLY A 203 8.90 17.56 7.76
N SER A 204 8.92 16.26 7.48
CA SER A 204 8.61 15.74 6.15
C SER A 204 7.10 15.76 5.86
N THR A 205 6.74 16.02 4.60
CA THR A 205 5.38 15.86 4.05
C THR A 205 5.21 14.51 3.34
N SER A 206 6.06 13.55 3.67
CA SER A 206 6.12 12.24 3.04
C SER A 206 6.38 11.12 4.06
N PHE A 207 5.98 9.92 3.67
CA PHE A 207 6.35 8.68 4.34
C PHE A 207 6.58 7.58 3.31
N SER A 208 7.29 6.52 3.70
CA SER A 208 7.49 5.34 2.85
C SER A 208 7.16 4.06 3.60
N LEU A 209 6.81 3.03 2.85
CA LEU A 209 6.68 1.64 3.30
C LEU A 209 7.82 0.83 2.67
N ASN A 210 8.58 0.10 3.49
CA ASN A 210 9.71 -0.75 3.06
C ASN A 210 9.51 -2.16 3.62
N ASP A 211 8.54 -2.88 3.07
CA ASP A 211 8.18 -4.17 3.63
C ASP A 211 9.04 -5.29 3.03
N THR A 212 9.28 -6.34 3.81
CA THR A 212 9.99 -7.55 3.39
C THR A 212 9.16 -8.78 3.71
N LEU A 213 8.71 -9.49 2.68
CA LEU A 213 8.12 -10.83 2.78
C LEU A 213 9.24 -11.87 2.80
N THR A 214 9.18 -12.81 3.74
CA THR A 214 10.07 -13.97 3.81
C THR A 214 9.25 -15.25 3.78
N ASN A 215 9.64 -16.21 2.94
CA ASN A 215 9.11 -17.57 3.01
C ASN A 215 9.95 -18.39 4.00
N ASN A 216 9.47 -18.56 5.22
CA ASN A 216 10.16 -19.35 6.23
C ASN A 216 9.96 -20.86 6.05
N GLY A 217 9.11 -21.28 5.13
CA GLY A 217 8.89 -22.69 4.82
C GLY A 217 10.05 -23.34 4.06
N ASP A 218 9.93 -24.65 3.85
CA ASP A 218 10.92 -25.47 3.14
C ASP A 218 10.53 -25.78 1.69
N TYR A 219 9.41 -25.20 1.20
CA TYR A 219 8.92 -25.35 -0.16
C TYR A 219 8.67 -23.99 -0.82
N PRO A 220 8.86 -23.88 -2.15
CA PRO A 220 8.40 -22.71 -2.88
C PRO A 220 6.91 -22.47 -2.69
N LYS A 221 6.49 -21.20 -2.63
CA LYS A 221 5.09 -20.80 -2.47
C LYS A 221 4.73 -19.68 -3.43
N GLU A 222 3.49 -19.69 -3.91
CA GLU A 222 2.89 -18.54 -4.58
C GLU A 222 2.74 -17.40 -3.56
N TYR A 223 2.92 -16.16 -4.00
CA TYR A 223 2.59 -14.97 -3.21
C TYR A 223 2.02 -13.89 -4.12
N GLN A 224 1.25 -12.98 -3.55
CA GLN A 224 0.81 -11.75 -4.20
C GLN A 224 0.83 -10.60 -3.19
N ALA A 225 1.14 -9.39 -3.64
CA ALA A 225 1.08 -8.18 -2.82
C ALA A 225 0.39 -7.07 -3.60
N LEU A 226 -0.46 -6.30 -2.93
CA LEU A 226 -1.07 -5.08 -3.46
C LEU A 226 -1.20 -4.06 -2.32
N TYR A 227 -0.75 -2.84 -2.58
CA TYR A 227 -0.82 -1.74 -1.62
C TYR A 227 -2.01 -0.85 -1.96
N HIS A 228 -3.13 -1.13 -1.31
CA HIS A 228 -4.40 -0.50 -1.63
C HIS A 228 -4.46 0.90 -1.04
N SER A 229 -4.07 1.91 -1.85
CA SER A 229 -3.86 3.29 -1.38
C SER A 229 -5.02 4.19 -1.76
N ASN A 230 -5.77 4.67 -0.77
CA ASN A 230 -7.11 5.22 -0.94
C ASN A 230 -7.17 6.72 -0.66
N PHE A 231 -7.66 7.48 -1.64
CA PHE A 231 -7.71 8.94 -1.58
C PHE A 231 -9.08 9.47 -1.95
N SER A 232 -9.51 10.52 -1.24
CA SER A 232 -10.76 11.25 -1.48
C SER A 232 -10.49 12.76 -1.58
N THR A 233 -11.48 13.59 -1.29
CA THR A 233 -11.33 15.03 -1.12
C THR A 233 -10.25 15.32 -0.06
N PRO A 234 -9.44 16.39 -0.23
CA PRO A 234 -9.56 17.43 -1.25
C PRO A 234 -8.84 17.15 -2.57
N PHE A 235 -8.22 15.98 -2.75
CA PHE A 235 -7.53 15.63 -4.01
C PHE A 235 -8.52 15.20 -5.09
N LEU A 236 -9.48 14.36 -4.70
CA LEU A 236 -10.51 13.84 -5.57
C LEU A 236 -11.69 14.82 -5.62
N GLU A 237 -12.01 15.24 -6.84
CA GLU A 237 -13.14 16.12 -7.16
C GLU A 237 -13.51 15.93 -8.63
N GLN A 238 -14.58 16.58 -9.09
CA GLN A 238 -14.90 16.60 -10.51
C GLN A 238 -13.76 17.19 -11.32
N GLY A 239 -13.24 16.42 -12.28
CA GLY A 239 -12.12 16.85 -13.12
C GLY A 239 -10.76 16.76 -12.44
N ALA A 240 -10.66 16.17 -11.24
CA ALA A 240 -9.39 15.66 -10.76
C ALA A 240 -8.81 14.66 -11.78
N ARG A 241 -7.49 14.46 -11.75
CA ARG A 241 -6.79 13.63 -12.73
C ARG A 241 -5.82 12.65 -12.08
N PHE A 242 -5.75 11.47 -12.66
CA PHE A 242 -4.69 10.49 -12.46
C PHE A 242 -3.67 10.59 -13.60
N GLU A 243 -2.40 10.70 -13.24
CA GLU A 243 -1.28 10.79 -14.16
C GLU A 243 -0.19 9.79 -13.77
N ALA A 244 0.30 9.02 -14.73
CA ALA A 244 1.34 8.03 -14.55
C ALA A 244 2.05 7.75 -15.88
N PRO A 245 3.29 7.25 -15.86
CA PRO A 245 3.94 6.82 -17.08
C PRO A 245 3.39 5.45 -17.48
N VAL A 246 2.38 5.41 -18.34
CA VAL A 246 1.62 4.19 -18.67
C VAL A 246 2.10 3.53 -19.96
N LYS A 247 2.47 2.26 -19.85
CA LYS A 247 2.74 1.36 -20.99
C LYS A 247 1.46 0.81 -21.57
N GLN A 248 0.57 0.32 -20.71
CA GLN A 248 -0.69 -0.31 -21.13
C GLN A 248 -1.80 0.02 -20.14
N VAL A 249 -3.00 0.25 -20.64
CA VAL A 249 -4.23 0.33 -19.83
C VAL A 249 -5.32 -0.55 -20.46
N SER A 250 -6.10 -1.23 -19.61
CA SER A 250 -7.27 -2.00 -20.02
C SER A 250 -8.38 -1.94 -18.97
N PRO A 251 -9.65 -2.00 -19.36
CA PRO A 251 -10.74 -2.04 -18.40
C PRO A 251 -10.71 -3.36 -17.62
N PHE A 252 -11.10 -3.33 -16.34
CA PHE A 252 -11.15 -4.53 -15.51
C PHE A 252 -12.26 -5.50 -15.96
N ASN A 253 -13.40 -4.96 -16.39
CA ASN A 253 -14.60 -5.67 -16.81
C ASN A 253 -15.36 -4.87 -17.90
N ASP A 254 -16.49 -5.40 -18.38
CA ASP A 254 -17.29 -4.75 -19.42
C ASP A 254 -17.84 -3.37 -19.00
N LYS A 255 -18.20 -3.19 -17.73
CA LYS A 255 -18.67 -1.90 -17.21
C LYS A 255 -17.63 -0.80 -17.39
N ALA A 256 -16.36 -1.09 -17.09
CA ALA A 256 -15.26 -0.12 -17.18
C ALA A 256 -14.93 0.30 -18.63
N LYS A 257 -15.44 -0.41 -19.66
CA LYS A 257 -15.27 -0.03 -21.08
C LYS A 257 -15.86 1.36 -21.38
N GLY A 258 -17.01 1.68 -20.80
CA GLY A 258 -17.73 2.92 -21.09
C GLY A 258 -16.92 4.18 -20.76
N ASP A 259 -16.11 4.12 -19.70
CA ASP A 259 -15.29 5.23 -19.23
C ASP A 259 -13.82 5.14 -19.68
N LEU A 260 -13.44 4.10 -20.45
CA LEU A 260 -12.05 3.86 -20.85
C LEU A 260 -11.45 5.02 -21.65
N GLY A 261 -12.24 5.74 -22.44
CA GLY A 261 -11.74 6.89 -23.22
C GLY A 261 -11.27 8.08 -22.35
N ASP A 262 -11.70 8.14 -21.09
CA ASP A 262 -11.39 9.21 -20.13
C ASP A 262 -10.94 8.62 -18.78
N TRP A 263 -10.23 7.48 -18.83
CA TRP A 263 -9.83 6.71 -17.66
C TRP A 263 -8.99 7.53 -16.65
N GLN A 264 -8.30 8.57 -17.11
CA GLN A 264 -7.50 9.48 -16.30
C GLN A 264 -8.32 10.53 -15.53
N THR A 265 -9.53 10.89 -15.96
CA THR A 265 -10.30 12.00 -15.37
C THR A 265 -11.39 11.48 -14.44
N TYR A 266 -11.56 12.12 -13.28
CA TYR A 266 -12.56 11.70 -12.30
C TYR A 266 -13.88 12.47 -12.43
N ARG A 267 -14.98 11.76 -12.17
CA ARG A 267 -16.34 12.32 -12.07
C ARG A 267 -16.52 12.98 -10.70
N ALA A 268 -17.53 13.85 -10.59
CA ALA A 268 -18.11 14.23 -9.30
C ALA A 268 -18.73 12.99 -8.60
N PRO A 269 -19.13 13.07 -7.31
CA PRO A 269 -19.95 12.02 -6.71
C PRO A 269 -21.19 11.74 -7.56
N THR A 270 -21.34 10.50 -8.03
CA THR A 270 -22.34 10.12 -9.05
C THR A 270 -23.22 8.99 -8.51
N PRO A 271 -24.55 9.19 -8.36
CA PRO A 271 -25.47 8.12 -7.99
C PRO A 271 -25.47 6.97 -9.01
N ASP A 272 -25.67 5.75 -8.51
CA ASP A 272 -25.76 4.52 -9.31
C ASP A 272 -24.49 4.23 -10.14
N TYR A 273 -23.35 4.83 -9.76
CA TYR A 273 -22.09 4.65 -10.46
C TYR A 273 -21.40 3.36 -10.06
N ASP A 274 -21.42 3.01 -8.76
CA ASP A 274 -20.63 1.94 -8.16
C ASP A 274 -19.13 2.21 -8.43
N GLU A 275 -18.43 1.37 -9.20
CA GLU A 275 -17.01 1.61 -9.53
C GLU A 275 -16.64 1.35 -10.99
N THR A 276 -15.49 1.90 -11.41
CA THR A 276 -14.72 1.37 -12.54
C THR A 276 -13.29 1.10 -12.11
N VAL A 277 -12.72 0.00 -12.60
CA VAL A 277 -11.32 -0.38 -12.33
C VAL A 277 -10.58 -0.50 -13.65
N TYR A 278 -9.34 -0.03 -13.67
CA TYR A 278 -8.44 -0.17 -14.81
C TYR A 278 -7.17 -0.91 -14.40
N ASN A 279 -6.80 -1.89 -15.23
CA ASN A 279 -5.53 -2.59 -15.13
C ASN A 279 -4.47 -1.77 -15.87
N ILE A 280 -3.43 -1.35 -15.18
CA ILE A 280 -2.35 -0.54 -15.71
C ILE A 280 -1.02 -1.29 -15.62
N VAL A 281 -0.27 -1.28 -16.72
CA VAL A 281 1.15 -1.64 -16.72
C VAL A 281 1.94 -0.33 -16.83
N PRO A 282 2.66 0.10 -15.78
CA PRO A 282 3.47 1.31 -15.83
C PRO A 282 4.80 1.08 -16.55
N TYR A 283 5.37 2.14 -17.10
CA TYR A 283 6.80 2.23 -17.35
C TYR A 283 7.54 2.56 -16.05
N GLY A 284 8.74 2.01 -15.90
CA GLY A 284 9.74 2.47 -14.94
C GLY A 284 10.89 3.17 -15.66
N ASP A 285 11.72 3.86 -14.89
CA ASP A 285 13.03 4.33 -15.33
C ASP A 285 14.02 3.16 -15.47
N ALA A 286 15.31 3.46 -15.68
CA ALA A 286 16.36 2.44 -15.82
C ALA A 286 16.53 1.55 -14.57
N LYS A 287 16.21 2.06 -13.37
CA LYS A 287 16.25 1.31 -12.11
C LYS A 287 14.93 0.59 -11.83
N GLY A 288 13.87 0.91 -12.58
CA GLY A 288 12.52 0.40 -12.40
C GLY A 288 11.68 1.33 -11.52
N ASP A 289 12.19 2.48 -11.12
CA ASP A 289 11.44 3.42 -10.29
C ASP A 289 10.37 4.10 -11.16
N THR A 290 9.16 4.24 -10.61
CA THR A 290 8.03 4.88 -11.26
C THR A 290 7.25 5.76 -10.28
N LEU A 291 6.35 6.58 -10.81
CA LEU A 291 5.57 7.54 -10.04
C LEU A 291 4.16 7.64 -10.61
N THR A 292 3.17 7.65 -9.72
CA THR A 292 1.79 8.01 -10.06
C THR A 292 1.38 9.26 -9.29
N VAL A 293 0.48 10.05 -9.85
CA VAL A 293 0.01 11.31 -9.27
C VAL A 293 -1.50 11.37 -9.37
N LEU A 294 -2.17 11.61 -8.25
CA LEU A 294 -3.55 12.10 -8.21
C LEU A 294 -3.48 13.60 -7.87
N HIS A 295 -4.12 14.44 -8.66
CA HIS A 295 -4.22 15.86 -8.36
C HIS A 295 -5.62 16.41 -8.61
N ASN A 296 -5.97 17.46 -7.87
CA ASN A 296 -7.22 18.18 -8.05
C ASN A 296 -7.28 18.84 -9.43
N LYS A 297 -8.46 19.32 -9.85
CA LYS A 297 -8.67 19.86 -11.20
C LYS A 297 -7.75 21.05 -11.51
N ALA A 298 -7.49 21.87 -10.50
CA ALA A 298 -6.62 23.04 -10.63
C ALA A 298 -5.12 22.68 -10.75
N GLY A 299 -4.74 21.44 -10.42
CA GLY A 299 -3.34 21.02 -10.32
C GLY A 299 -2.58 21.78 -9.23
N SER A 300 -3.29 22.25 -8.20
CA SER A 300 -2.73 23.04 -7.08
C SER A 300 -2.53 22.19 -5.82
N LEU A 301 -3.06 20.97 -5.81
CA LEU A 301 -2.94 20.04 -4.70
C LEU A 301 -2.97 18.62 -5.25
N GLY A 302 -2.11 17.74 -4.74
CA GLY A 302 -2.09 16.35 -5.14
C GLY A 302 -1.39 15.44 -4.15
N VAL A 303 -1.31 14.17 -4.51
CA VAL A 303 -0.54 13.15 -3.83
C VAL A 303 0.21 12.34 -4.89
N SER A 304 1.45 11.98 -4.60
CA SER A 304 2.21 11.05 -5.43
C SER A 304 2.45 9.73 -4.72
N VAL A 305 2.27 8.62 -5.45
CA VAL A 305 2.61 7.26 -5.01
C VAL A 305 3.73 6.75 -5.91
N GLY A 306 4.94 6.66 -5.36
CA GLY A 306 6.12 6.16 -6.07
C GLY A 306 6.46 4.73 -5.64
N PHE A 307 6.86 3.89 -6.58
CA PHE A 307 7.20 2.47 -6.32
C PHE A 307 8.17 1.95 -7.38
N ASN A 308 8.64 0.71 -7.23
CA ASN A 308 9.53 0.07 -8.19
C ASN A 308 8.81 -1.04 -8.99
N THR A 309 8.78 -0.94 -10.32
CA THR A 309 8.10 -1.87 -11.22
C THR A 309 8.74 -3.25 -11.29
N LYS A 310 9.95 -3.44 -10.75
CA LYS A 310 10.55 -4.78 -10.60
C LYS A 310 10.03 -5.51 -9.37
N GLN A 311 9.50 -4.77 -8.39
CA GLN A 311 8.89 -5.31 -7.17
C GLN A 311 7.36 -5.42 -7.33
N LEU A 312 6.74 -4.38 -7.90
CA LEU A 312 5.30 -4.23 -8.14
C LEU A 312 5.06 -3.90 -9.62
N PRO A 313 5.08 -4.91 -10.52
CA PRO A 313 5.06 -4.74 -11.98
C PRO A 313 3.77 -4.19 -12.57
N VAL A 314 2.66 -4.20 -11.81
CA VAL A 314 1.35 -3.76 -12.29
C VAL A 314 0.68 -2.83 -11.29
N PHE A 315 -0.37 -2.16 -11.74
CA PHE A 315 -1.10 -1.18 -10.97
C PHE A 315 -2.60 -1.30 -11.26
N SER A 316 -3.44 -1.35 -10.23
CA SER A 316 -4.89 -1.19 -10.38
C SER A 316 -5.27 0.26 -10.08
N LEU A 317 -6.02 0.89 -10.97
CA LEU A 317 -6.66 2.18 -10.73
C LEU A 317 -8.13 1.93 -10.43
N TRP A 318 -8.52 2.02 -9.17
CA TRP A 318 -9.91 1.90 -8.73
C TRP A 318 -10.55 3.28 -8.64
N LYS A 319 -11.65 3.48 -9.36
CA LYS A 319 -12.42 4.74 -9.37
C LYS A 319 -13.80 4.45 -8.81
N ASN A 320 -13.99 4.71 -7.53
CA ASN A 320 -15.28 4.63 -6.86
C ASN A 320 -15.85 6.05 -6.71
N THR A 321 -16.15 6.69 -7.84
CA THR A 321 -16.77 8.02 -7.87
C THR A 321 -18.28 7.97 -7.64
N ASP A 322 -18.73 7.07 -6.76
CA ASP A 322 -20.11 6.99 -6.32
C ASP A 322 -20.45 8.18 -5.40
N THR A 323 -21.61 8.16 -4.76
CA THR A 323 -22.04 9.13 -3.77
C THR A 323 -21.08 9.19 -2.58
N LYS A 324 -21.08 10.34 -1.88
CA LYS A 324 -20.26 10.51 -0.66
C LYS A 324 -20.63 9.53 0.46
N GLY A 325 -21.91 9.14 0.56
CA GLY A 325 -22.39 8.22 1.59
C GLY A 325 -21.98 6.78 1.35
N GLN A 326 -21.95 6.35 0.07
CA GLN A 326 -21.47 5.03 -0.32
C GLN A 326 -19.94 4.94 -0.26
N GLY A 327 -19.27 6.02 -0.67
CA GLY A 327 -17.83 6.18 -0.67
C GLY A 327 -17.39 6.91 -1.93
N TYR A 328 -16.91 8.15 -1.79
CA TYR A 328 -16.31 8.88 -2.92
C TYR A 328 -14.79 8.78 -2.80
N VAL A 329 -14.18 7.81 -3.48
CA VAL A 329 -12.79 7.42 -3.25
C VAL A 329 -12.15 6.87 -4.51
N THR A 330 -10.82 6.97 -4.61
CA THR A 330 -10.02 6.27 -5.61
C THR A 330 -8.90 5.47 -4.95
N GLY A 331 -8.67 4.27 -5.47
CA GLY A 331 -7.53 3.41 -5.13
C GLY A 331 -6.40 3.58 -6.16
N LEU A 332 -5.20 3.86 -5.66
CA LEU A 332 -3.93 3.81 -6.39
C LEU A 332 -3.16 2.59 -5.91
N GLU A 333 -3.18 1.51 -6.68
CA GLU A 333 -2.88 0.17 -6.14
C GLU A 333 -1.70 -0.49 -6.86
N PRO A 334 -0.45 -0.11 -6.56
CA PRO A 334 0.69 -0.85 -7.07
C PRO A 334 0.70 -2.28 -6.48
N GLY A 335 0.95 -3.26 -7.33
CA GLY A 335 0.83 -4.68 -6.99
C GLY A 335 1.71 -5.61 -7.80
N THR A 336 1.86 -6.84 -7.33
CA THR A 336 2.38 -7.97 -8.11
C THR A 336 1.36 -8.49 -9.12
N SER A 337 0.08 -8.16 -8.90
CA SER A 337 -1.08 -8.61 -9.67
C SER A 337 -2.17 -7.56 -9.66
N PHE A 338 -3.12 -7.66 -10.59
CA PHE A 338 -4.35 -6.87 -10.54
C PHE A 338 -5.30 -7.37 -9.43
N SER A 339 -6.50 -6.81 -9.35
CA SER A 339 -7.50 -7.15 -8.32
C SER A 339 -8.41 -8.33 -8.70
N TYR A 340 -8.14 -9.07 -9.78
CA TYR A 340 -8.84 -10.33 -10.08
C TYR A 340 -8.51 -11.41 -9.04
N ASN A 341 -9.41 -12.37 -8.85
CA ASN A 341 -9.12 -13.60 -8.11
C ASN A 341 -7.84 -14.27 -8.64
N ARG A 342 -7.02 -14.82 -7.75
CA ARG A 342 -5.71 -15.44 -8.07
C ARG A 342 -5.76 -16.41 -9.26
N ARG A 343 -6.85 -17.17 -9.45
CA ARG A 343 -6.97 -18.10 -10.58
C ARG A 343 -6.81 -17.43 -11.95
N PHE A 344 -7.32 -16.21 -12.09
CA PHE A 344 -7.26 -15.44 -13.34
C PHE A 344 -5.89 -14.77 -13.53
N GLN A 345 -5.09 -14.66 -12.47
CA GLN A 345 -3.78 -14.04 -12.49
C GLN A 345 -2.69 -14.99 -13.00
N ARG A 346 -2.85 -16.32 -12.80
CA ARG A 346 -1.86 -17.32 -13.25
C ARG A 346 -1.64 -17.28 -14.77
N PRO A 347 -2.68 -17.28 -15.64
CA PRO A 347 -2.50 -17.16 -17.09
C PRO A 347 -1.86 -15.83 -17.54
N LEU A 348 -1.97 -14.79 -16.72
CA LEU A 348 -1.34 -13.49 -16.95
C LEU A 348 0.12 -13.43 -16.48
N ASN A 349 0.63 -14.52 -15.86
CA ASN A 349 1.93 -14.58 -15.20
C ASN A 349 2.11 -13.56 -14.07
N LEU A 350 1.03 -13.28 -13.33
CA LEU A 350 0.99 -12.32 -12.23
C LEU A 350 0.87 -12.98 -10.84
N VAL A 351 1.17 -14.28 -10.74
CA VAL A 351 1.26 -15.02 -9.47
C VAL A 351 2.71 -15.49 -9.30
N PRO A 352 3.59 -14.63 -8.78
CA PRO A 352 4.99 -14.98 -8.59
C PRO A 352 5.17 -16.08 -7.53
N THR A 353 6.31 -16.75 -7.58
CA THR A 353 6.73 -17.73 -6.58
C THR A 353 7.91 -17.19 -5.76
N ILE A 354 7.96 -17.53 -4.47
CA ILE A 354 9.06 -17.25 -3.55
C ILE A 354 9.64 -18.57 -3.04
N ALA A 355 10.95 -18.77 -3.20
CA ALA A 355 11.67 -19.98 -2.81
C ALA A 355 11.82 -20.09 -1.27
N PRO A 356 12.18 -21.27 -0.74
CA PRO A 356 12.47 -21.44 0.68
C PRO A 356 13.51 -20.45 1.18
N LYS A 357 13.23 -19.80 2.32
CA LYS A 357 14.07 -18.79 2.99
C LYS A 357 14.36 -17.53 2.15
N GLU A 358 13.76 -17.43 0.98
CA GLU A 358 13.92 -16.29 0.09
C GLU A 358 13.11 -15.09 0.61
N GLN A 359 13.58 -13.90 0.26
CA GLN A 359 12.93 -12.64 0.60
C GLN A 359 12.49 -11.87 -0.65
N ARG A 360 11.42 -11.09 -0.48
CA ARG A 360 10.91 -10.14 -1.47
C ARG A 360 10.68 -8.80 -0.78
N GLN A 361 11.21 -7.74 -1.38
CA GLN A 361 11.06 -6.38 -0.88
C GLN A 361 10.01 -5.62 -1.67
N PHE A 362 9.25 -4.78 -0.98
CA PHE A 362 8.25 -3.90 -1.57
C PHE A 362 8.44 -2.49 -0.99
N GLN A 363 8.77 -1.55 -1.88
CA GLN A 363 9.08 -0.17 -1.55
C GLN A 363 8.06 0.76 -2.20
N ILE A 364 7.38 1.54 -1.35
CA ILE A 364 6.36 2.49 -1.78
C ILE A 364 6.56 3.79 -1.02
N SER A 365 6.48 4.91 -1.72
CA SER A 365 6.59 6.25 -1.17
C SER A 365 5.31 7.03 -1.40
N TYR A 366 4.90 7.79 -0.40
CA TYR A 366 3.72 8.63 -0.41
C TYR A 366 4.14 10.05 -0.07
N SER A 367 3.78 11.00 -0.92
CA SER A 367 4.12 12.42 -0.71
C SER A 367 2.93 13.31 -0.97
N LEU A 368 2.65 14.22 -0.05
CA LEU A 368 1.72 15.32 -0.31
C LEU A 368 2.37 16.33 -1.26
N LEU A 369 1.66 16.67 -2.33
CA LEU A 369 2.02 17.74 -3.26
C LEU A 369 1.20 18.98 -2.89
N ALA A 370 1.76 19.81 -2.00
CA ALA A 370 1.02 20.85 -1.28
C ALA A 370 0.66 22.09 -2.13
N ASP A 371 1.28 22.25 -3.29
CA ASP A 371 1.06 23.39 -4.17
C ASP A 371 1.25 23.01 -5.65
N LYS A 372 0.97 23.98 -6.54
CA LYS A 372 1.11 23.81 -7.98
C LYS A 372 2.54 23.48 -8.42
N GLY A 373 3.55 24.05 -7.77
CA GLY A 373 4.95 23.77 -8.10
C GLY A 373 5.33 22.32 -7.80
N ALA A 374 4.85 21.79 -6.67
CA ALA A 374 5.03 20.39 -6.31
C ALA A 374 4.32 19.44 -7.29
N VAL A 375 3.08 19.75 -7.67
CA VAL A 375 2.34 18.99 -8.69
C VAL A 375 3.06 19.03 -10.04
N ASP A 376 3.41 20.21 -10.55
CA ASP A 376 4.09 20.37 -11.84
C ASP A 376 5.44 19.63 -11.87
N LYS A 377 6.19 19.62 -10.76
CA LYS A 377 7.43 18.85 -10.61
C LYS A 377 7.18 17.35 -10.72
N ALA A 378 6.20 16.82 -10.00
CA ALA A 378 5.85 15.39 -10.05
C ALA A 378 5.36 14.97 -11.45
N LEU A 379 4.53 15.80 -12.09
CA LEU A 379 4.10 15.60 -13.48
C LEU A 379 5.28 15.67 -14.47
N GLY A 380 6.27 16.52 -14.19
CA GLY A 380 7.54 16.54 -14.94
C GLY A 380 8.29 15.21 -14.85
N GLN A 381 8.33 14.58 -13.66
CA GLN A 381 8.92 13.25 -13.47
C GLN A 381 8.13 12.17 -14.21
N VAL A 382 6.79 12.20 -14.14
CA VAL A 382 5.92 11.30 -14.91
C VAL A 382 6.22 11.41 -16.41
N LYS A 383 6.31 12.63 -16.96
CA LYS A 383 6.62 12.86 -18.37
C LYS A 383 8.03 12.38 -18.73
N HIS A 384 9.00 12.62 -17.86
CA HIS A 384 10.37 12.16 -18.06
C HIS A 384 10.45 10.62 -18.09
N ILE A 385 9.71 9.93 -17.21
CA ILE A 385 9.64 8.47 -17.23
C ILE A 385 8.85 8.02 -18.47
N GLN A 386 7.75 8.65 -18.85
CA GLN A 386 7.04 8.28 -20.09
C GLN A 386 7.98 8.38 -21.31
N ASP A 387 8.80 9.42 -21.37
CA ASP A 387 9.82 9.66 -22.40
C ASP A 387 9.26 9.59 -23.83
N GLY A 388 8.03 10.12 -24.00
CA GLY A 388 7.33 10.11 -25.28
C GLY A 388 6.89 8.72 -25.77
N ARG A 389 7.12 7.65 -25.00
CA ARG A 389 6.63 6.30 -25.33
C ARG A 389 5.11 6.31 -25.39
N GLU A 390 4.52 5.48 -26.24
CA GLU A 390 3.07 5.40 -26.37
C GLU A 390 2.45 4.53 -25.26
N THR A 391 1.19 4.85 -24.95
CA THR A 391 0.32 4.04 -24.10
C THR A 391 -0.57 3.14 -24.97
N GLU A 392 -0.46 1.83 -24.81
CA GLU A 392 -1.36 0.87 -25.42
C GLU A 392 -2.70 0.85 -24.68
N VAL A 393 -3.78 1.31 -25.33
CA VAL A 393 -5.14 1.24 -24.78
C VAL A 393 -5.84 -0.02 -25.31
N ARG A 394 -6.00 -1.04 -24.46
CA ARG A 394 -6.77 -2.24 -24.80
C ARG A 394 -8.23 -2.05 -24.44
N LYS A 395 -9.10 -2.23 -25.43
CA LYS A 395 -10.55 -2.03 -25.30
C LYS A 395 -11.26 -3.16 -24.55
N GLU A 396 -10.64 -4.33 -24.51
CA GLU A 396 -11.21 -5.53 -23.90
C GLU A 396 -10.55 -5.82 -22.55
N PRO A 397 -11.31 -6.33 -21.57
CA PRO A 397 -10.76 -6.89 -20.34
C PRO A 397 -9.73 -7.98 -20.62
N LEU A 398 -8.74 -8.09 -19.73
CA LEU A 398 -7.68 -9.09 -19.87
C LEU A 398 -8.17 -10.52 -19.62
N VAL A 399 -9.28 -10.66 -18.88
CA VAL A 399 -9.87 -11.93 -18.49
C VAL A 399 -11.39 -11.86 -18.62
N ASP A 400 -12.00 -13.01 -18.89
CA ASP A 400 -13.46 -13.17 -18.94
C ASP A 400 -13.96 -13.66 -17.59
N LEU A 401 -14.56 -12.75 -16.81
CA LEU A 401 -15.03 -13.04 -15.45
C LEU A 401 -16.32 -13.86 -15.41
N THR A 402 -17.00 -14.06 -16.55
CA THR A 402 -18.26 -14.81 -16.65
C THR A 402 -18.05 -16.31 -16.80
N LYS A 403 -16.85 -16.72 -17.21
CA LYS A 403 -16.46 -18.13 -17.30
C LYS A 403 -16.21 -18.68 -15.90
N GLU A 404 -17.27 -19.19 -15.27
CA GLU A 404 -17.14 -20.17 -14.21
C GLU A 404 -16.47 -21.43 -14.78
N GLN A 405 -15.30 -21.78 -14.25
CA GLN A 405 -14.75 -23.13 -14.31
C GLN A 405 -14.70 -23.70 -12.90
#